data_AF-A0A956NHN5-F1
#
_entry.id   AF-A0A956NHN5-F1
#
_cell.length_a   1.000
_cell.length_b   1.000
_cell.length_c   1.000
_cell.angle_alpha   90.00
_cell.angle_beta   90.00
_cell.angle_gamma   90.00
#
_symmetry.space_group_name_H-M   'P 1'
#
loop_
_entity.id
_entity.type
_entity.pdbx_description
1 polymer ?
#
loop_
_entity_poly.entity_id
_entity_poly.type
_entity_poly.pdbx_seq_one_letter_code
_entity_poly.pdbx_strand_id
1 'polypeptide(L)'
;MYGILFDANLCVGCGACMEACRAENGLPESDETEGLKLSATDYCVVEEVGDVYLRRMCMHCLEPSCASACPVGALHKTSLGPVEYDFEKCIGCRYCMVACPFSVPRYEWNSVTPRVRKCQLCPHRLSKGLPTACSEACPAEATVSGERSELLAEAWRRISEDPDSYAPRVYGTTEAGGTSVLVIGPPEVMAAFDPRIPNESLPHKTWVVLSQIPTAVGTAGGGLLAINWIIRRRMALTAERLRKNGDEHAQSFELKEEDALAGIDPSDPGKGGV
;
A
#
# COMPACT_ATOMS: atom_id res chain seq x y z
N MET A 1 1.41 18.16 8.32
CA MET A 1 1.53 17.42 7.04
C MET A 1 0.62 18.07 6.03
N TYR A 2 1.11 18.26 4.82
CA TYR A 2 0.39 18.87 3.73
C TYR A 2 -0.58 17.93 3.05
N GLY A 3 -1.57 18.54 2.41
CA GLY A 3 -2.63 17.88 1.68
C GLY A 3 -3.23 18.78 0.61
N ILE A 4 -4.34 18.30 0.06
CA ILE A 4 -5.18 19.04 -0.87
C ILE A 4 -6.63 18.90 -0.41
N LEU A 5 -7.39 19.99 -0.44
CA LEU A 5 -8.85 19.97 -0.43
C LEU A 5 -9.33 20.18 -1.87
N PHE A 6 -10.28 19.35 -2.31
CA PHE A 6 -11.01 19.55 -3.54
C PHE A 6 -12.50 19.72 -3.23
N ASP A 7 -13.08 20.77 -3.77
CA ASP A 7 -14.47 21.15 -3.63
C ASP A 7 -15.16 21.05 -4.99
N ALA A 8 -16.01 20.05 -5.13
CA ALA A 8 -16.70 19.79 -6.39
C ALA A 8 -17.75 20.84 -6.73
N ASN A 9 -18.31 21.55 -5.74
CA ASN A 9 -19.32 22.59 -5.98
C ASN A 9 -18.71 23.84 -6.62
N LEU A 10 -17.42 24.10 -6.38
CA LEU A 10 -16.70 25.21 -7.02
C LEU A 10 -16.06 24.82 -8.34
N CYS A 11 -15.95 23.53 -8.65
CA CYS A 11 -15.22 23.09 -9.83
C CYS A 11 -16.02 23.39 -11.11
N VAL A 12 -15.40 24.10 -12.05
CA VAL A 12 -16.01 24.47 -13.35
C VAL A 12 -15.51 23.63 -14.53
N GLY A 13 -14.84 22.51 -14.26
CA GLY A 13 -14.41 21.59 -15.34
C GLY A 13 -13.31 22.11 -16.27
N CYS A 14 -12.69 23.27 -16.01
CA CYS A 14 -11.80 23.95 -16.96
C CYS A 14 -10.50 23.21 -17.35
N GLY A 15 -10.11 22.16 -16.63
CA GLY A 15 -8.91 21.38 -16.93
C GLY A 15 -7.56 22.04 -16.67
N ALA A 16 -7.50 23.30 -16.22
CA ALA A 16 -6.25 24.02 -15.91
C ALA A 16 -5.35 23.25 -14.91
N CYS A 17 -5.97 22.54 -13.97
CA CYS A 17 -5.25 21.71 -13.00
C CYS A 17 -4.54 20.49 -13.62
N MET A 18 -5.07 19.95 -14.73
CA MET A 18 -4.47 18.84 -15.48
C MET A 18 -3.27 19.34 -16.29
N GLU A 19 -3.44 20.46 -16.99
CA GLU A 19 -2.38 21.09 -17.77
C GLU A 19 -1.19 21.50 -16.89
N ALA A 20 -1.46 22.20 -15.78
CA ALA A 20 -0.43 22.59 -14.82
C ALA A 20 0.28 21.36 -14.22
N CYS A 21 -0.45 20.27 -13.96
CA CYS A 21 0.15 19.03 -13.47
C CYS A 21 1.10 18.41 -14.50
N ARG A 22 0.72 18.37 -15.78
CA ARG A 22 1.60 17.85 -16.84
C ARG A 22 2.85 18.71 -16.99
N ALA A 23 2.68 20.04 -17.06
CA ALA A 23 3.79 20.98 -17.18
C ALA A 23 4.78 20.84 -16.01
N GLU A 24 4.27 20.81 -14.78
CA GLU A 24 5.10 20.68 -13.56
C GLU A 24 5.87 19.35 -13.51
N ASN A 25 5.32 18.27 -14.07
CA ASN A 25 5.94 16.95 -14.07
C ASN A 25 6.67 16.61 -15.39
N GLY A 26 6.72 17.56 -16.35
CA GLY A 26 7.32 17.33 -17.67
C GLY A 26 6.70 16.16 -18.44
N LEU A 27 5.39 15.95 -18.29
CA LEU A 27 4.69 14.84 -18.94
C LEU A 27 4.37 15.19 -20.39
N PRO A 28 4.39 14.20 -21.31
CA PRO A 28 3.97 14.43 -22.69
C PRO A 28 2.46 14.71 -22.75
N GLU A 29 1.98 15.08 -23.94
CA GLU A 29 0.55 15.24 -24.17
C GLU A 29 -0.22 13.95 -23.86
N SER A 30 -1.47 14.13 -23.44
CA SER A 30 -2.37 13.05 -23.10
C SER A 30 -2.68 12.20 -24.32
N ASP A 31 -2.70 10.88 -24.14
CA ASP A 31 -3.17 9.97 -25.18
C ASP A 31 -4.71 10.00 -25.24
N GLU A 32 -5.24 10.75 -26.21
CA GLU A 32 -6.69 10.92 -26.39
C GLU A 32 -7.43 9.62 -26.73
N THR A 33 -6.72 8.59 -27.21
CA THR A 33 -7.33 7.30 -27.59
C THR A 33 -7.89 6.53 -26.40
N GLU A 34 -7.40 6.83 -25.20
CA GLU A 34 -7.71 6.13 -23.97
C GLU A 34 -8.88 6.76 -23.19
N GLY A 35 -9.39 7.90 -23.65
CA GLY A 35 -10.39 8.72 -22.96
C GLY A 35 -9.84 9.43 -21.71
N LEU A 36 -10.69 10.19 -21.03
CA LEU A 36 -10.29 10.98 -19.86
C LEU A 36 -10.15 10.10 -18.62
N LYS A 37 -8.96 9.51 -18.44
CA LYS A 37 -8.64 8.64 -17.31
C LYS A 37 -7.23 8.88 -16.79
N LEU A 38 -6.99 8.55 -15.53
CA LEU A 38 -5.62 8.52 -15.01
C LEU A 38 -4.77 7.60 -15.88
N SER A 39 -3.59 8.07 -16.28
CA SER A 39 -2.68 7.36 -17.18
C SER A 39 -1.23 7.54 -16.72
N ALA A 40 -0.27 7.04 -17.50
CA ALA A 40 1.14 7.34 -17.26
C ALA A 40 1.51 8.80 -17.55
N THR A 41 0.67 9.52 -18.30
CA THR A 41 0.84 10.90 -18.74
C THR A 41 -0.09 11.88 -18.02
N ASP A 42 -1.14 11.38 -17.37
CA ASP A 42 -2.17 12.18 -16.72
C ASP A 42 -2.35 11.75 -15.26
N TYR A 43 -1.76 12.53 -14.35
CA TYR A 43 -1.72 12.22 -12.91
C TYR A 43 -2.96 12.69 -12.15
N CYS A 44 -3.75 13.55 -12.77
CA CYS A 44 -5.07 13.97 -12.34
C CYS A 44 -5.96 14.11 -13.57
N VAL A 45 -7.25 13.82 -13.40
CA VAL A 45 -8.28 14.01 -14.42
C VAL A 45 -9.51 14.63 -13.80
N VAL A 46 -10.24 15.46 -14.56
CA VAL A 46 -11.50 16.09 -14.11
C VAL A 46 -12.63 15.53 -14.95
N GLU A 47 -13.51 14.74 -14.36
CA GLU A 47 -14.64 14.12 -15.03
C GLU A 47 -15.97 14.75 -14.61
N GLU A 48 -16.97 14.67 -15.48
CA GLU A 48 -18.34 15.09 -15.19
C GLU A 48 -19.05 14.02 -14.34
N VAL A 49 -19.71 14.46 -13.27
CA VAL A 49 -20.52 13.63 -12.36
C VAL A 49 -21.84 14.35 -12.10
N GLY A 50 -22.87 13.97 -12.84
CA GLY A 50 -24.13 14.71 -12.84
C GLY A 50 -23.92 16.12 -13.41
N ASP A 51 -24.32 17.15 -12.66
CA ASP A 51 -24.17 18.56 -13.04
C ASP A 51 -22.91 19.23 -12.47
N VAL A 52 -22.01 18.45 -11.85
CA VAL A 52 -20.77 18.94 -11.25
C VAL A 52 -19.56 18.17 -11.77
N TYR A 53 -18.36 18.61 -11.37
CA TYR A 53 -17.10 18.00 -11.80
C TYR A 53 -16.36 17.36 -10.62
N LEU A 54 -15.87 16.14 -10.82
CA LEU A 54 -15.02 15.43 -9.88
C LEU A 54 -13.59 15.33 -10.42
N ARG A 55 -12.62 15.76 -9.61
CA ARG A 55 -11.21 15.52 -9.92
C ARG A 55 -10.70 14.22 -9.30
N ARG A 56 -10.29 13.27 -10.13
CA ARG A 56 -9.60 12.04 -9.70
C ARG A 56 -8.09 12.25 -9.69
N MET A 57 -7.44 11.83 -8.61
CA MET A 57 -5.98 11.85 -8.46
C MET A 57 -5.52 10.89 -7.35
N CYS A 58 -4.22 10.80 -7.10
CA CYS A 58 -3.72 10.07 -5.94
C CYS A 58 -4.23 10.67 -4.64
N MET A 59 -4.81 9.84 -3.77
CA MET A 59 -5.31 10.30 -2.47
C MET A 59 -4.19 10.53 -1.44
N HIS A 60 -2.97 10.06 -1.69
CA HIS A 60 -1.83 10.18 -0.78
C HIS A 60 -2.19 9.71 0.65
N CYS A 61 -2.64 8.45 0.77
CA CYS A 61 -3.09 7.84 2.02
C CYS A 61 -2.12 8.08 3.18
N LEU A 62 -2.64 8.20 4.41
CA LEU A 62 -1.83 8.32 5.63
C LEU A 62 -0.99 7.06 5.84
N GLU A 63 -1.61 5.90 5.65
CA GLU A 63 -0.95 4.58 5.64
C GLU A 63 -1.10 3.94 4.24
N PRO A 64 -0.19 4.24 3.30
CA PRO A 64 -0.35 3.85 1.90
C PRO A 64 -0.09 2.36 1.65
N SER A 65 -1.13 1.65 1.23
CA SER A 65 -1.05 0.24 0.77
C SER A 65 -0.04 0.04 -0.35
N CYS A 66 0.08 1.01 -1.26
CA CYS A 66 1.02 0.93 -2.37
C CYS A 66 2.49 0.99 -1.92
N ALA A 67 2.79 1.70 -0.82
CA ALA A 67 4.12 1.67 -0.19
C ALA A 67 4.33 0.37 0.57
N SER A 68 3.34 -0.06 1.36
CA SER A 68 3.41 -1.32 2.12
C SER A 68 3.60 -2.54 1.22
N ALA A 69 3.03 -2.54 0.01
CA ALA A 69 3.16 -3.64 -0.95
C ALA A 69 4.44 -3.58 -1.80
N CYS A 70 5.24 -2.51 -1.69
CA CYS A 70 6.44 -2.35 -2.51
C CYS A 70 7.63 -3.09 -1.89
N PRO A 71 8.13 -4.19 -2.50
CA PRO A 71 9.18 -5.00 -1.89
C PRO A 71 10.55 -4.31 -1.85
N VAL A 72 10.72 -3.26 -2.65
CA VAL A 72 12.00 -2.54 -2.85
C VAL A 72 11.96 -1.12 -2.28
N GLY A 73 10.88 -0.73 -1.59
CA GLY A 73 10.75 0.60 -1.00
C GLY A 73 10.76 1.75 -2.02
N ALA A 74 10.41 1.48 -3.28
CA ALA A 74 10.30 2.52 -4.32
C ALA A 74 9.14 3.48 -4.04
N LEU A 75 8.12 3.06 -3.27
CA LEU A 75 7.04 3.94 -2.80
C LEU A 75 7.17 4.12 -1.29
N HIS A 76 7.08 5.36 -0.82
CA HIS A 76 7.21 5.67 0.61
C HIS A 76 6.39 6.90 1.00
N LYS A 77 5.89 6.94 2.23
CA LYS A 77 5.20 8.10 2.82
C LYS A 77 6.25 9.04 3.41
N THR A 78 6.19 10.32 3.08
CA THR A 78 7.05 11.34 3.68
C THR A 78 6.34 12.02 4.85
N SER A 79 7.12 12.58 5.79
CA SER A 79 6.59 13.32 6.94
C SER A 79 5.82 14.58 6.53
N LEU A 80 6.13 15.14 5.36
CA LEU A 80 5.41 16.27 4.77
C LEU A 80 4.02 15.89 4.25
N GLY A 81 3.68 14.61 4.10
CA GLY A 81 2.36 14.18 3.59
C GLY A 81 2.38 13.49 2.23
N PRO A 82 3.23 13.88 1.24
CA PRO A 82 3.35 13.13 -0.01
C PRO A 82 3.63 11.64 0.18
N VAL A 83 3.16 10.86 -0.78
CA VAL A 83 3.56 9.46 -0.98
C VAL A 83 4.40 9.51 -2.23
N GLU A 84 5.71 9.40 -2.10
CA GLU A 84 6.66 9.64 -3.18
C GLU A 84 7.05 8.33 -3.86
N TYR A 85 7.45 8.43 -5.12
CA TYR A 85 7.93 7.32 -5.94
C TYR A 85 9.36 7.58 -6.39
N ASP A 86 10.25 6.69 -5.97
CA ASP A 86 11.65 6.62 -6.37
C ASP A 86 11.78 5.63 -7.52
N PHE A 87 12.00 6.16 -8.73
CA PHE A 87 12.09 5.34 -9.93
C PHE A 87 13.33 4.44 -9.93
N GLU A 88 14.46 4.89 -9.37
CA GLU A 88 15.74 4.16 -9.43
C GLU A 88 15.68 2.86 -8.64
N LYS A 89 14.82 2.78 -7.62
CA LYS A 89 14.58 1.54 -6.85
C LYS A 89 13.55 0.62 -7.50
N CYS A 90 12.77 1.11 -8.46
CA CYS A 90 11.60 0.40 -8.94
C CYS A 90 11.98 -0.76 -9.88
N ILE A 91 11.57 -1.97 -9.52
CA ILE A 91 11.75 -3.17 -10.34
C ILE A 91 10.56 -3.47 -11.28
N GLY A 92 9.57 -2.57 -11.36
CA GLY A 92 8.44 -2.72 -12.28
C GLY A 92 7.49 -3.89 -11.99
N CYS A 93 7.43 -4.40 -10.74
CA CYS A 93 6.60 -5.55 -10.36
C CYS A 93 5.08 -5.27 -10.33
N ARG A 94 4.66 -3.99 -10.40
CA ARG A 94 3.26 -3.54 -10.48
C ARG A 94 2.36 -3.90 -9.28
N TYR A 95 2.89 -4.45 -8.20
CA TYR A 95 2.09 -4.75 -6.99
C TYR A 95 1.40 -3.52 -6.41
N CYS A 96 2.00 -2.35 -6.56
CA CYS A 96 1.39 -1.08 -6.16
C CYS A 96 0.08 -0.77 -6.90
N MET A 97 -0.09 -1.23 -8.15
CA MET A 97 -1.33 -1.05 -8.91
C MET A 97 -2.46 -1.87 -8.32
N VAL A 98 -2.18 -3.11 -7.95
CA VAL A 98 -3.14 -4.04 -7.34
C VAL A 98 -3.46 -3.63 -5.89
N ALA A 99 -2.46 -3.17 -5.15
CA ALA A 99 -2.61 -2.81 -3.73
C ALA A 99 -3.34 -1.49 -3.50
N CYS A 100 -3.42 -0.60 -4.50
CA CYS A 100 -4.03 0.71 -4.32
C CYS A 100 -5.57 0.60 -4.32
N PRO A 101 -6.27 0.93 -3.22
CA PRO A 101 -7.73 0.84 -3.17
C PRO A 101 -8.42 1.84 -4.11
N PHE A 102 -7.73 2.92 -4.46
CA PHE A 102 -8.22 3.95 -5.38
C PHE A 102 -7.85 3.67 -6.84
N SER A 103 -7.19 2.55 -7.13
CA SER A 103 -6.73 2.21 -8.49
C SER A 103 -5.98 3.36 -9.17
N VAL A 104 -5.02 3.99 -8.47
CA VAL A 104 -4.33 5.20 -8.96
C VAL A 104 -3.05 4.92 -9.75
N PRO A 105 -2.10 4.07 -9.30
CA PRO A 105 -0.85 3.88 -10.03
C PRO A 105 -1.10 3.39 -11.46
N ARG A 106 -0.40 3.97 -12.42
CA ARG A 106 -0.44 3.61 -13.84
C ARG A 106 0.94 3.17 -14.29
N TYR A 107 1.01 2.38 -15.35
CA TYR A 107 2.25 1.81 -15.84
C TYR A 107 2.49 2.25 -17.28
N GLU A 108 3.72 2.57 -17.63
CA GLU A 108 4.11 2.86 -19.00
C GLU A 108 4.21 1.55 -19.78
N TRP A 109 3.22 1.24 -20.62
CA TRP A 109 3.21 0.00 -21.39
C TRP A 109 4.10 0.04 -22.63
N ASN A 110 4.30 1.23 -23.20
CA ASN A 110 5.00 1.42 -24.47
C ASN A 110 6.45 1.92 -24.31
N SER A 111 6.97 1.92 -23.09
CA SER A 111 8.33 2.39 -22.78
C SER A 111 9.31 1.21 -22.71
N VAL A 112 10.50 1.39 -23.28
CA VAL A 112 11.60 0.43 -23.17
C VAL A 112 12.15 0.32 -21.75
N THR A 113 11.98 1.38 -20.94
CA THR A 113 12.32 1.42 -19.51
C THR A 113 11.08 1.82 -18.73
N PRO A 114 10.09 0.90 -18.62
CA PRO A 114 8.75 1.24 -18.21
C PRO A 114 8.66 1.57 -16.72
N ARG A 115 7.97 2.66 -16.41
CA ARG A 115 7.86 3.20 -15.05
C ARG A 115 6.43 3.12 -14.55
N VAL A 116 6.29 3.00 -13.23
CA VAL A 116 5.00 3.29 -12.58
C VAL A 116 4.88 4.79 -12.39
N ARG A 117 3.71 5.35 -12.70
CA ARG A 117 3.43 6.77 -12.66
C ARG A 117 2.20 7.05 -11.81
N LYS A 118 2.20 8.20 -11.15
CA LYS A 118 1.12 8.74 -10.33
C LYS A 118 1.47 10.15 -9.88
N CYS A 119 0.49 10.89 -9.37
CA CYS A 119 0.72 12.13 -8.64
C CYS A 119 1.74 11.95 -7.50
N GLN A 120 2.65 12.91 -7.36
CA GLN A 120 3.65 12.98 -6.29
C GLN A 120 3.30 14.04 -5.22
N LEU A 121 2.18 14.77 -5.38
CA LEU A 121 1.79 15.91 -4.53
C LEU A 121 2.78 17.09 -4.55
N CYS A 122 3.54 17.28 -5.64
CA CYS A 122 4.50 18.38 -5.81
C CYS A 122 5.43 18.61 -4.58
N PRO A 123 6.19 17.60 -4.13
CA PRO A 123 6.93 17.68 -2.87
C PRO A 123 7.99 18.80 -2.88
N HIS A 124 8.56 19.09 -4.05
CA HIS A 124 9.52 20.18 -4.28
C HIS A 124 8.93 21.59 -4.12
N ARG A 125 7.61 21.72 -4.20
CA ARG A 125 6.88 22.98 -3.96
C ARG A 125 6.44 23.08 -2.50
N LEU A 126 5.84 22.01 -1.99
CA LEU A 126 5.38 21.94 -0.60
C LEU A 126 6.52 22.12 0.41
N SER A 127 7.70 21.56 0.14
CA SER A 127 8.90 21.76 0.97
C SER A 127 9.37 23.22 1.06
N LYS A 128 8.91 24.09 0.16
CA LYS A 128 9.18 25.53 0.15
C LYS A 128 7.99 26.37 0.63
N GLY A 129 6.93 25.72 1.12
CA GLY A 129 5.69 26.40 1.50
C GLY A 129 4.87 26.95 0.32
N LEU A 130 5.16 26.51 -0.91
CA LEU A 130 4.41 26.91 -2.10
C LEU A 130 3.21 25.98 -2.32
N PRO A 131 2.10 26.46 -2.89
CA PRO A 131 0.97 25.61 -3.25
C PRO A 131 1.37 24.59 -4.32
N THR A 132 0.63 23.49 -4.42
CA THR A 132 0.81 22.54 -5.53
C THR A 132 0.44 23.20 -6.85
N ALA A 133 1.07 22.79 -7.96
CA ALA A 133 0.84 23.40 -9.27
C ALA A 133 -0.64 23.38 -9.68
N CYS A 134 -1.33 22.28 -9.38
CA CYS A 134 -2.75 22.14 -9.67
C CYS A 134 -3.66 23.03 -8.79
N SER A 135 -3.21 23.42 -7.59
CA SER A 135 -3.92 24.37 -6.73
C SER A 135 -3.67 25.82 -7.15
N GLU A 136 -2.41 26.15 -7.47
CA GLU A 136 -2.06 27.48 -7.98
C GLU A 136 -2.76 27.81 -9.30
N ALA A 137 -2.93 26.81 -10.18
CA ALA A 137 -3.58 27.00 -11.46
C ALA A 137 -5.12 26.99 -11.41
N CYS A 138 -5.75 26.76 -10.24
CA CYS A 138 -7.20 26.62 -10.16
C CYS A 138 -7.88 27.99 -10.08
N PRO A 139 -8.57 28.46 -11.15
CA PRO A 139 -9.16 29.80 -11.15
C PRO A 139 -10.37 29.94 -10.22
N ALA A 140 -11.05 28.82 -9.92
CA ALA A 140 -12.23 28.79 -9.07
C ALA A 140 -11.91 28.50 -7.60
N GLU A 141 -10.63 28.31 -7.26
CA GLU A 141 -10.19 27.87 -5.92
C GLU A 141 -10.90 26.58 -5.43
N ALA A 142 -11.42 25.80 -6.38
CA ALA A 142 -12.00 24.49 -6.17
C ALA A 142 -10.96 23.48 -5.68
N THR A 143 -9.67 23.76 -5.86
CA THR A 143 -8.63 22.99 -5.20
C THR A 143 -7.60 23.87 -4.54
N VAL A 144 -7.35 23.58 -3.27
CA VAL A 144 -6.42 24.31 -2.42
C VAL A 144 -5.48 23.33 -1.74
N SER A 145 -4.23 23.71 -1.57
CA SER A 145 -3.21 22.93 -0.87
C SER A 145 -2.75 23.65 0.39
N GLY A 146 -2.52 22.91 1.45
CA GLY A 146 -2.16 23.46 2.76
C GLY A 146 -1.96 22.37 3.80
N GLU A 147 -1.87 22.76 5.07
CA GLU A 147 -1.81 21.81 6.17
C GLU A 147 -3.12 21.03 6.28
N ARG A 148 -3.04 19.70 6.38
CA ARG A 148 -4.21 18.82 6.32
C ARG A 148 -5.27 19.15 7.38
N SER A 149 -4.84 19.55 8.58
CA SER A 149 -5.75 19.94 9.66
C SER A 149 -6.54 21.19 9.32
N GLU A 150 -5.90 22.19 8.70
CA GLU A 150 -6.53 23.43 8.26
C GLU A 150 -7.50 23.16 7.11
N LEU A 151 -7.09 22.33 6.15
CA LEU A 151 -7.94 21.89 5.05
C LEU A 151 -9.19 21.15 5.54
N LEU A 152 -9.07 20.33 6.58
CA LEU A 152 -10.21 19.64 7.17
C LEU A 152 -11.16 20.60 7.89
N ALA A 153 -10.62 21.58 8.62
CA ALA A 153 -11.43 22.62 9.25
C ALA A 153 -12.17 23.46 8.20
N GLU A 154 -11.49 23.82 7.10
CA GLU A 154 -12.07 24.55 5.97
C GLU A 154 -13.18 23.74 5.28
N ALA A 155 -12.97 22.43 5.08
CA ALA A 155 -13.99 21.55 4.53
C ALA A 155 -15.27 21.55 5.35
N TRP A 156 -15.16 21.43 6.68
CA TRP A 156 -16.31 21.48 7.57
C TRP A 156 -16.95 22.86 7.67
N ARG A 157 -16.16 23.95 7.56
CA ARG A 157 -16.69 25.31 7.47
C ARG A 157 -17.60 25.46 6.26
N ARG A 158 -17.14 25.06 5.06
CA ARG A 158 -17.94 25.12 3.82
C ARG A 158 -19.22 24.29 3.89
N ILE A 159 -19.14 23.06 4.40
CA ILE A 159 -20.31 22.20 4.61
C ILE A 159 -21.31 22.85 5.58
N SER A 160 -20.83 23.53 6.63
CA SER A 160 -21.70 24.15 7.63
C SER A 160 -22.36 25.44 7.15
N GLU A 161 -21.72 26.17 6.24
CA GLU A 161 -22.25 27.41 5.66
C GLU A 161 -23.34 27.19 4.61
N ASP A 162 -23.29 26.07 3.89
CA ASP A 162 -24.26 25.71 2.86
C ASP A 162 -24.63 24.21 2.89
N PRO A 163 -25.29 23.74 3.96
CA PRO A 163 -25.53 22.31 4.17
C PRO A 163 -26.43 21.66 3.11
N ASP A 164 -27.20 22.44 2.35
CA ASP A 164 -28.09 21.94 1.31
C ASP A 164 -27.33 21.56 0.03
N SER A 165 -26.20 22.23 -0.24
CA SER A 165 -25.37 21.96 -1.43
C SER A 165 -24.33 20.85 -1.22
N TYR A 166 -24.05 20.44 0.02
CA TYR A 166 -23.02 19.44 0.32
C TYR A 166 -23.59 18.18 0.95
N ALA A 167 -22.98 17.04 0.62
CA ALA A 167 -23.12 15.86 1.47
C ALA A 167 -22.50 16.14 2.86
N PRO A 168 -23.09 15.67 3.97
CA PRO A 168 -22.61 15.94 5.33
C PRO A 168 -21.39 15.07 5.71
N ARG A 169 -20.40 14.98 4.81
CA ARG A 169 -19.17 14.22 4.99
C ARG A 169 -18.01 14.80 4.19
N VAL A 170 -16.79 14.59 4.69
CA VAL A 170 -15.54 14.87 3.97
C VAL A 170 -14.89 13.55 3.58
N TYR A 171 -14.85 13.25 2.28
CA TYR A 171 -14.21 12.05 1.77
C TYR A 171 -12.68 12.14 1.94
N GLY A 172 -12.05 11.04 2.33
CA GLY A 172 -10.62 10.99 2.67
C GLY A 172 -10.30 11.20 4.15
N THR A 173 -11.33 11.37 4.99
CA THR A 173 -11.15 11.42 6.44
C THR A 173 -10.91 10.03 7.03
N THR A 174 -11.68 9.04 6.56
CA THR A 174 -11.63 7.65 7.04
C THR A 174 -11.24 6.67 5.96
N GLU A 175 -11.51 6.97 4.69
CA GLU A 175 -11.25 6.04 3.59
C GLU A 175 -9.77 5.60 3.54
N ALA A 176 -9.56 4.29 3.49
CA ALA A 176 -8.26 3.61 3.58
C ALA A 176 -7.42 4.00 4.82
N GLY A 177 -8.06 4.35 5.94
CA GLY A 177 -7.39 4.83 7.16
C GLY A 177 -7.06 6.32 7.12
N GLY A 178 -7.66 7.07 6.20
CA GLY A 178 -7.47 8.50 6.02
C GLY A 178 -6.42 8.83 4.94
N THR A 179 -6.58 10.00 4.33
CA THR A 179 -5.80 10.45 3.17
C THR A 179 -5.35 11.90 3.31
N SER A 180 -4.33 12.29 2.56
CA SER A 180 -3.87 13.69 2.49
C SER A 180 -4.66 14.51 1.46
N VAL A 181 -5.38 13.88 0.54
CA VAL A 181 -6.36 14.55 -0.32
C VAL A 181 -7.74 14.38 0.27
N LEU A 182 -8.46 15.47 0.43
CA LEU A 182 -9.83 15.55 0.96
C LEU A 182 -10.76 16.02 -0.15
N VAL A 183 -11.99 15.49 -0.17
CA VAL A 183 -13.00 15.87 -1.15
C VAL A 183 -14.31 16.20 -0.44
N ILE A 184 -14.89 17.34 -0.82
CA ILE A 184 -16.26 17.75 -0.48
C ILE A 184 -17.05 18.01 -1.77
N GLY A 185 -18.36 17.91 -1.67
CA GLY A 185 -19.26 18.07 -2.81
C GLY A 185 -20.64 17.51 -2.51
N PRO A 186 -21.52 17.48 -3.52
CA PRO A 186 -22.88 17.01 -3.37
C PRO A 186 -22.92 15.46 -3.29
N PRO A 187 -24.08 14.86 -2.94
CA PRO A 187 -24.23 13.41 -2.80
C PRO A 187 -23.80 12.61 -4.04
N GLU A 188 -24.00 13.13 -5.25
CA GLU A 188 -23.65 12.49 -6.52
C GLU A 188 -22.14 12.28 -6.63
N VAL A 189 -21.34 13.28 -6.22
CA VAL A 189 -19.88 13.18 -6.18
C VAL A 189 -19.44 12.14 -5.15
N MET A 190 -20.11 12.11 -4.01
CA MET A 190 -19.83 11.12 -2.98
C MET A 190 -20.13 9.69 -3.43
N ALA A 191 -21.15 9.50 -4.26
CA ALA A 191 -21.54 8.22 -4.83
C ALA A 191 -20.60 7.76 -5.96
N ALA A 192 -19.84 8.67 -6.59
CA ALA A 192 -18.88 8.35 -7.66
C ALA A 192 -17.57 7.71 -7.16
N PHE A 193 -17.37 7.65 -5.83
CA PHE A 193 -16.26 6.91 -5.22
C PHE A 193 -16.63 5.45 -4.96
N ASP A 194 -15.64 4.56 -5.02
CA ASP A 194 -15.85 3.13 -4.80
C ASP A 194 -16.30 2.86 -3.34
N PRO A 195 -17.53 2.37 -3.11
CA PRO A 195 -18.06 2.13 -1.78
C PRO A 195 -17.39 0.95 -1.06
N ARG A 196 -16.57 0.15 -1.76
CA ARG A 196 -15.86 -1.01 -1.19
C ARG A 196 -14.58 -0.63 -0.47
N ILE A 197 -14.15 0.63 -0.56
CA ILE A 197 -12.94 1.10 0.12
C ILE A 197 -13.24 1.12 1.64
N PRO A 198 -12.46 0.40 2.47
CA PRO A 198 -12.72 0.33 3.90
C PRO A 198 -12.32 1.64 4.61
N ASN A 199 -12.87 1.86 5.81
CA ASN A 199 -12.60 3.03 6.65
C ASN A 199 -11.37 2.90 7.56
N GLU A 200 -10.55 1.90 7.33
CA GLU A 200 -9.36 1.61 8.12
C GLU A 200 -8.18 1.31 7.18
N SER A 201 -6.97 1.44 7.69
CA SER A 201 -5.77 1.24 6.88
C SER A 201 -5.59 -0.24 6.53
N LEU A 202 -5.50 -0.50 5.22
CA LEU A 202 -5.25 -1.85 4.70
C LEU A 202 -3.91 -2.43 5.20
N PRO A 203 -2.80 -1.66 5.30
CA PRO A 203 -1.56 -2.17 5.91
C PRO A 203 -1.75 -2.61 7.36
N HIS A 204 -2.47 -1.83 8.17
CA HIS A 204 -2.70 -2.15 9.58
C HIS A 204 -3.47 -3.46 9.74
N LYS A 205 -4.51 -3.70 8.94
CA LYS A 205 -5.25 -4.99 8.94
C LYS A 205 -4.33 -6.18 8.75
N THR A 206 -3.47 -6.12 7.75
CA THR A 206 -2.55 -7.22 7.43
C THR A 206 -1.50 -7.39 8.51
N TRP A 207 -0.98 -6.28 9.06
CA TRP A 207 0.00 -6.30 10.14
C TRP A 207 -0.51 -7.00 11.41
N VAL A 208 -1.77 -6.78 11.79
CA VAL A 208 -2.37 -7.44 12.97
C VAL A 208 -2.29 -8.96 12.86
N VAL A 209 -2.50 -9.53 11.67
CA VAL A 209 -2.41 -10.98 11.44
C VAL A 209 -0.96 -11.44 11.31
N LEU A 210 -0.15 -10.76 10.49
CA LEU A 210 1.24 -11.16 10.24
C LEU A 210 2.12 -11.08 11.49
N SER A 211 1.84 -10.13 12.40
CA SER A 211 2.59 -9.98 13.66
C SER A 211 2.43 -11.16 14.61
N GLN A 212 1.38 -11.98 14.43
CA GLN A 212 1.17 -13.20 15.23
C GLN A 212 1.95 -14.41 14.70
N ILE A 213 2.41 -14.38 13.44
CA ILE A 213 3.10 -15.52 12.81
C ILE A 213 4.39 -15.90 13.55
N PRO A 214 5.29 -14.98 13.93
CA PRO A 214 6.50 -15.33 14.67
C PRO A 214 6.19 -16.07 15.98
N THR A 215 5.15 -15.64 16.69
CA THR A 215 4.70 -16.29 17.93
C THR A 215 4.15 -17.68 17.67
N ALA A 216 3.30 -17.84 16.65
CA ALA A 216 2.72 -19.12 16.28
C ALA A 216 3.80 -20.13 15.85
N VAL A 217 4.71 -19.72 14.96
CA VAL A 217 5.83 -20.55 14.48
C VAL A 217 6.80 -20.86 15.61
N GLY A 218 7.12 -19.89 16.46
CA GLY A 218 8.00 -20.09 17.61
C GLY A 218 7.42 -21.08 18.62
N THR A 219 6.12 -20.98 18.91
CA THR A 219 5.43 -21.89 19.82
C THR A 219 5.37 -23.30 19.25
N ALA A 220 4.98 -23.45 17.98
CA ALA A 220 4.93 -24.74 17.31
C ALA A 220 6.32 -25.39 17.21
N GLY A 221 7.35 -24.62 16.80
CA GLY A 221 8.73 -25.08 16.72
C GLY A 221 9.29 -25.47 18.07
N GLY A 222 9.06 -24.66 19.11
CA GLY A 222 9.45 -25.00 20.49
C GLY A 222 8.77 -26.27 21.00
N GLY A 223 7.48 -26.45 20.69
CA GLY A 223 6.74 -27.69 20.99
C GLY A 223 7.33 -28.92 20.29
N LEU A 224 7.63 -28.82 19.00
CA LEU A 224 8.27 -29.90 18.24
C LEU A 224 9.66 -30.25 18.78
N LEU A 225 10.47 -29.24 19.13
CA LEU A 225 11.78 -29.44 19.76
C LEU A 225 11.65 -30.12 21.13
N ALA A 226 10.68 -29.71 21.95
CA ALA A 226 10.42 -30.34 23.24
C ALA A 226 10.01 -31.81 23.09
N ILE A 227 9.11 -32.12 22.15
CA ILE A 227 8.69 -33.50 21.84
C ILE A 227 9.89 -34.33 21.38
N ASN A 228 10.67 -33.82 20.42
CA ASN A 228 11.88 -34.51 19.93
C ASN A 228 12.89 -34.77 21.06
N TRP A 229 13.11 -33.79 21.93
CA TRP A 229 13.97 -33.94 23.10
C TRP A 229 13.47 -35.02 24.07
N ILE A 230 12.16 -35.05 24.37
CA ILE A 230 11.55 -36.08 25.23
C ILE A 230 11.71 -37.47 24.61
N ILE A 231 11.46 -37.62 23.31
CA ILE A 231 11.59 -38.91 22.60
C ILE A 231 13.03 -39.40 22.68
N ARG A 232 14.00 -38.56 22.31
CA ARG A 232 15.44 -38.90 22.40
C ARG A 232 15.86 -39.24 23.82
N ARG A 233 15.40 -38.48 24.81
CA ARG A 233 15.69 -38.76 26.23
C ARG A 233 15.10 -40.10 26.68
N ARG A 234 13.87 -40.42 26.29
CA ARG A 234 13.23 -41.71 26.59
C ARG A 234 13.97 -42.87 25.93
N MET A 235 14.34 -42.75 24.66
CA MET A 235 15.12 -43.78 23.96
C MET A 235 16.47 -44.04 24.63
N ALA A 236 17.21 -42.98 25.00
CA ALA A 236 18.48 -43.10 25.71
C ALA A 236 18.33 -43.81 27.07
N LEU A 237 17.31 -43.46 27.87
CA LEU A 237 17.06 -44.10 29.16
C LEU A 237 16.64 -45.57 29.02
N THR A 238 15.85 -45.91 28.00
CA THR A 238 15.46 -47.30 27.71
C THR A 238 16.69 -48.12 27.29
N ALA A 239 17.56 -47.58 26.44
CA ALA A 239 18.82 -48.23 26.05
C ALA A 239 19.73 -48.47 27.25
N GLU A 240 19.89 -47.50 28.16
CA GLU A 240 20.64 -47.67 29.41
C GLU A 240 20.06 -48.77 30.31
N ARG A 241 18.73 -48.88 30.43
CA ARG A 241 18.06 -49.94 31.22
C ARG A 241 18.29 -51.33 30.63
N LEU A 242 18.16 -51.48 29.31
CA LEU A 242 18.39 -52.75 28.62
C LEU A 242 19.86 -53.21 28.78
N ARG A 243 20.82 -52.29 28.68
CA ARG A 243 22.25 -52.58 28.95
C ARG A 243 22.49 -53.06 30.38
N LYS A 244 21.83 -52.44 31.38
CA LYS A 244 21.98 -52.83 32.80
C LYS A 244 21.33 -54.17 33.14
N ASN A 245 20.26 -54.55 32.45
CA ASN A 245 19.54 -55.79 32.71
C ASN A 245 20.14 -57.03 32.02
N GLY A 246 21.19 -56.86 31.21
CA GLY A 246 21.90 -57.98 30.57
C GLY A 246 21.12 -58.67 29.45
N ASP A 247 20.15 -57.99 28.84
CA ASP A 247 19.38 -58.52 27.70
C ASP A 247 20.22 -58.45 26.41
N GLU A 248 20.66 -59.60 25.88
CA GLU A 248 21.46 -59.74 24.65
C GLU A 248 20.83 -59.07 23.40
N HIS A 249 19.52 -58.78 23.41
CA HIS A 249 18.84 -58.07 22.32
C HIS A 249 19.25 -56.60 22.17
N ALA A 250 19.84 -55.97 23.18
CA ALA A 250 20.28 -54.57 23.11
C ALA A 250 21.39 -54.32 22.08
N GLN A 251 22.27 -55.30 21.85
CA GLN A 251 23.37 -55.20 20.87
C GLN A 251 22.88 -55.19 19.42
N SER A 252 21.70 -55.76 19.14
CA SER A 252 21.13 -55.80 17.78
C SER A 252 20.54 -54.46 17.32
N PHE A 253 20.22 -53.57 18.25
CA PHE A 253 19.64 -52.25 17.95
C PHE A 253 20.73 -51.20 17.66
N GLU A 254 21.88 -51.27 18.35
CA GLU A 254 23.07 -50.44 18.08
C GLU A 254 23.59 -50.65 16.63
N LEU A 255 23.60 -51.90 16.13
CA LEU A 255 24.04 -52.20 14.74
C LEU A 255 23.16 -51.54 13.66
N LYS A 256 21.85 -51.34 13.91
CA LYS A 256 20.95 -50.68 12.94
C LYS A 256 21.01 -49.16 12.98
N GLU A 257 21.41 -48.58 14.11
CA GLU A 257 21.46 -47.11 14.29
C GLU A 257 22.76 -46.52 13.72
N GLU A 258 23.89 -47.23 13.83
CA GLU A 258 25.13 -46.86 13.15
C GLU A 258 24.99 -46.94 11.61
N ASP A 259 24.31 -47.96 11.10
CA ASP A 259 24.02 -48.11 9.66
C ASP A 259 23.02 -47.05 9.13
N ALA A 260 22.05 -46.61 9.95
CA ALA A 260 21.08 -45.58 9.57
C ALA A 260 21.67 -44.16 9.57
N LEU A 261 22.70 -43.90 10.37
CA LEU A 261 23.42 -42.61 10.43
C LEU A 261 24.57 -42.54 9.42
N ALA A 262 25.16 -43.68 9.01
CA ALA A 262 26.21 -43.73 7.99
C ALA A 262 25.72 -43.42 6.57
N GLY A 263 24.41 -43.46 6.30
CA GLY A 263 23.82 -43.21 4.98
C GLY A 263 23.52 -41.75 4.64
N ILE A 264 23.76 -40.80 5.56
CA ILE A 264 23.48 -39.37 5.34
C ILE A 264 24.80 -38.61 5.26
N ASP A 265 25.36 -38.54 4.05
CA ASP A 265 26.50 -37.67 3.74
C ASP A 265 26.03 -36.20 3.74
N PRO A 266 26.57 -35.34 4.61
CA PRO A 266 26.21 -33.92 4.65
C PRO A 266 26.61 -33.13 3.40
N SER A 267 27.38 -33.72 2.49
CA SER A 267 27.93 -33.07 1.29
C SER A 267 27.17 -33.32 -0.02
N ASP A 268 26.14 -34.18 -0.03
CA ASP A 268 25.29 -34.43 -1.22
C ASP A 268 23.78 -34.44 -0.86
N PRO A 269 23.04 -33.34 -1.08
CA PRO A 269 21.62 -33.24 -0.76
C PRO A 269 20.70 -33.93 -1.79
N GLY A 270 21.25 -34.65 -2.77
CA GLY A 270 20.57 -35.04 -4.00
C GLY A 270 19.88 -36.41 -4.07
N LYS A 271 19.66 -37.14 -2.97
CA LYS A 271 19.00 -38.47 -3.03
C LYS A 271 17.85 -38.64 -2.03
N GLY A 272 16.74 -37.97 -2.29
CA GLY A 272 15.41 -38.41 -1.86
C GLY A 272 14.69 -39.07 -3.04
N GLY A 273 14.59 -40.41 -3.03
CA GLY A 273 13.91 -41.17 -4.08
C GLY A 273 12.46 -41.49 -3.71
N VAL A 274 11.56 -41.06 -4.60
CA VAL A 274 10.12 -41.39 -4.83
C VAL A 274 9.16 -41.20 -3.67
#